data_AF-A0A8T1EHS0-F1
#
_entry.id   AF-A0A8T1EHS0-F1
#
_cell.length_a   1.000
_cell.length_b   1.000
_cell.length_c   1.000
_cell.angle_alpha   90.00
_cell.angle_beta   90.00
_cell.angle_gamma   90.00
#
_symmetry.space_group_name_H-M   'P 1'
#
loop_
_entity.id
_entity.type
_entity.pdbx_description
1 polymer ?
#
loop_
_entity_poly.entity_id
_entity_poly.type
_entity_poly.pdbx_seq_one_letter_code
_entity_poly.pdbx_strand_id
1 'polypeptide(L)'
;MSVDAVPRPSQRPRLQQWHPQTREYGEAGEPSSNVPPGRWGSHQDTTAMISALKEKLQPPASTESTARDGQLQAMVHLIIADKLRLRELRRVRQIRYRKKKDDYANSLDEGNKQLRVEIEQLADRRRSVLAAVPAKKSGWSVAVEYFRLFQLGIPDTSASGVSSSCAQIAFLKATMAPDVLFNTDCGVKAVIGNWYYISQWFAKFDMELDALGTGSSGTLVAKTVTSITITEHTIRKVFPHLTSSEDPTCGAAWGALGVSRI
;
A
#
# COMPACT_ATOMS: atom_id res chain seq x y z
N MET A 1 -46.99 -17.31 14.06
CA MET A 1 -46.15 -17.90 12.99
C MET A 1 -46.17 -16.95 11.82
N SER A 2 -45.09 -16.20 11.62
CA SER A 2 -44.62 -15.73 10.31
C SER A 2 -43.28 -15.06 10.56
N VAL A 3 -42.23 -15.61 9.96
CA VAL A 3 -40.84 -15.23 10.14
C VAL A 3 -40.49 -14.38 8.93
N ASP A 4 -40.60 -13.05 9.04
CA ASP A 4 -40.18 -12.17 7.95
C ASP A 4 -38.68 -11.88 8.08
N ALA A 5 -37.97 -12.30 7.03
CA ALA A 5 -36.53 -12.29 6.91
C ALA A 5 -35.98 -10.86 6.82
N VAL A 6 -35.04 -10.55 7.70
CA VAL A 6 -34.21 -9.34 7.68
C VAL A 6 -33.44 -9.25 6.34
N PRO A 7 -33.45 -8.12 5.61
CA PRO A 7 -32.64 -7.96 4.42
C PRO A 7 -31.16 -7.88 4.82
N ARG A 8 -30.32 -8.69 4.19
CA ARG A 8 -28.86 -8.62 4.39
C ARG A 8 -28.36 -7.24 3.95
N PRO A 9 -27.46 -6.60 4.72
CA PRO A 9 -26.87 -5.34 4.31
C PRO A 9 -26.09 -5.54 3.00
N SER A 10 -26.43 -4.74 2.00
CA SER A 10 -25.70 -4.60 0.75
C SER A 10 -24.22 -4.34 1.06
N GLN A 11 -23.37 -5.30 0.73
CA GLN A 11 -21.93 -5.13 0.85
C GLN A 11 -21.50 -3.96 -0.05
N ARG A 12 -21.05 -2.86 0.58
CA ARG A 12 -20.33 -1.81 -0.16
C ARG A 12 -19.01 -2.41 -0.67
N PRO A 13 -18.52 -1.97 -1.84
CA PRO A 13 -17.32 -2.54 -2.45
C PRO A 13 -16.15 -2.38 -1.49
N ARG A 14 -15.44 -3.48 -1.21
CA ARG A 14 -14.15 -3.43 -0.53
C ARG A 14 -13.23 -2.49 -1.32
N LEU A 15 -12.69 -1.47 -0.66
CA LEU A 15 -11.52 -0.75 -1.16
C LEU A 15 -10.44 -1.79 -1.44
N GLN A 16 -10.18 -2.03 -2.72
CA GLN A 16 -9.04 -2.85 -3.13
C GLN A 16 -7.79 -2.08 -2.73
N GLN A 17 -7.10 -2.60 -1.73
CA GLN A 17 -5.70 -2.27 -1.51
C GLN A 17 -4.96 -2.57 -2.80
N TRP A 18 -4.32 -1.54 -3.36
CA TRP A 18 -3.39 -1.71 -4.47
C TRP A 18 -2.17 -2.48 -3.97
N HIS A 19 -2.22 -3.79 -4.09
CA HIS A 19 -1.05 -4.64 -4.10
C HIS A 19 -0.55 -4.70 -5.54
N PRO A 20 0.74 -4.45 -5.83
CA PRO A 20 1.29 -4.73 -7.14
C PRO A 20 1.21 -6.24 -7.35
N GLN A 21 0.16 -6.68 -8.05
CA GLN A 21 -0.09 -8.07 -8.35
C GLN A 21 0.91 -8.50 -9.42
N THR A 22 2.06 -9.02 -8.98
CA THR A 22 2.86 -9.93 -9.78
C THR A 22 1.95 -11.05 -10.21
N ARG A 23 1.69 -11.13 -11.51
CA ARG A 23 0.95 -12.24 -12.11
C ARG A 23 1.82 -13.49 -12.02
N GLU A 24 1.73 -14.17 -10.88
CA GLU A 24 2.06 -15.59 -10.77
C GLU A 24 1.09 -16.35 -11.68
N TYR A 25 1.64 -16.94 -12.73
CA TYR A 25 0.94 -17.99 -13.46
C TYR A 25 1.03 -19.26 -12.62
N GLY A 26 -0.14 -19.85 -12.37
CA GLY A 26 -0.33 -20.96 -11.45
C GLY A 26 0.50 -22.21 -11.76
N GLU A 27 0.77 -22.92 -10.67
CA GLU A 27 1.21 -24.31 -10.60
C GLU A 27 0.42 -25.18 -11.58
N ALA A 28 1.13 -25.68 -12.59
CA ALA A 28 0.80 -26.97 -13.16
C ALA A 28 1.31 -28.03 -12.17
N GLY A 29 0.43 -28.95 -11.81
CA GLY A 29 0.68 -30.01 -10.84
C GLY A 29 1.89 -30.87 -11.14
N GLU A 30 2.28 -31.60 -10.10
CA GLU A 30 3.41 -32.52 -10.00
C GLU A 30 3.76 -33.23 -11.31
N PRO A 31 5.05 -33.23 -11.72
CA PRO A 31 5.49 -34.09 -12.80
C PRO A 31 5.50 -35.52 -12.28
N SER A 32 4.52 -36.30 -12.73
CA SER A 32 4.61 -37.77 -12.77
C SER A 32 6.01 -38.17 -13.20
N SER A 33 6.64 -39.02 -12.39
CA SER A 33 7.83 -39.77 -12.74
C SER A 33 7.66 -40.41 -14.13
N ASN A 34 8.79 -40.51 -14.86
CA ASN A 34 8.96 -41.06 -16.21
C ASN A 34 9.10 -40.01 -17.34
N VAL A 35 10.14 -39.18 -17.25
CA VAL A 35 10.82 -38.64 -18.45
C VAL A 35 12.33 -38.84 -18.26
N PRO A 36 13.07 -39.37 -19.25
CA PRO A 36 14.46 -39.80 -19.06
C PRO A 36 15.38 -38.60 -18.79
N PRO A 37 16.48 -38.79 -18.04
CA PRO A 37 17.39 -37.71 -17.74
C PRO A 37 17.95 -37.11 -19.04
N GLY A 38 17.60 -35.85 -19.26
CA GLY A 38 18.13 -35.02 -20.34
C GLY A 38 19.65 -34.92 -20.21
N ARG A 39 20.30 -35.47 -21.22
CA ARG A 39 21.74 -35.61 -21.45
C ARG A 39 22.47 -34.25 -21.45
N TRP A 40 22.76 -33.69 -20.27
CA TRP A 40 23.91 -32.81 -20.11
C TRP A 40 25.08 -33.68 -19.67
N GLY A 41 25.73 -34.29 -20.66
CA GLY A 41 26.98 -35.04 -20.47
C GLY A 41 28.05 -34.10 -19.92
N SER A 42 28.82 -34.64 -18.99
CA SER A 42 30.05 -34.10 -18.42
C SER A 42 30.89 -33.33 -19.44
N HIS A 43 31.54 -32.23 -19.02
CA HIS A 43 32.51 -31.48 -19.82
C HIS A 43 33.72 -32.34 -20.29
N GLN A 44 33.83 -33.58 -19.82
CA GLN A 44 34.78 -34.58 -20.33
C GLN A 44 34.30 -35.23 -21.65
N ASP A 45 32.98 -35.39 -21.86
CA ASP A 45 32.42 -36.02 -23.07
C ASP A 45 32.55 -35.14 -24.31
N THR A 46 32.42 -33.81 -24.18
CA THR A 46 32.68 -32.89 -25.30
C THR A 46 34.15 -32.88 -25.71
N THR A 47 35.06 -33.10 -24.76
CA THR A 47 36.51 -33.14 -25.03
C THR A 47 36.89 -34.45 -25.71
N ALA A 48 36.35 -35.58 -25.24
CA ALA A 48 36.51 -36.91 -25.86
C ALA A 48 35.88 -36.99 -27.26
N MET A 49 34.72 -36.35 -27.46
CA MET A 49 34.03 -36.27 -28.75
C MET A 49 34.78 -35.39 -29.76
N ILE A 50 35.42 -34.30 -29.29
CA ILE A 50 36.29 -33.45 -30.12
C ILE A 50 37.60 -34.19 -30.48
N SER A 51 38.18 -34.98 -29.58
CA SER A 51 39.35 -35.80 -29.89
C SER A 51 39.04 -36.97 -30.84
N ALA A 52 37.87 -37.61 -30.72
CA ALA A 52 37.42 -38.66 -31.63
C ALA A 52 37.08 -38.11 -33.04
N LEU A 53 36.55 -36.89 -33.12
CA LEU A 53 36.37 -36.16 -34.39
C LEU A 53 37.72 -35.78 -35.02
N LYS A 54 38.74 -35.47 -34.20
CA LYS A 54 40.10 -35.18 -34.66
C LYS A 54 40.81 -36.44 -35.18
N GLU A 55 40.57 -37.60 -34.57
CA GLU A 55 41.10 -38.90 -35.00
C GLU A 55 40.42 -39.41 -36.29
N LYS A 56 39.12 -39.18 -36.47
CA LYS A 56 38.39 -39.50 -37.71
C LYS A 56 38.70 -38.54 -38.89
N LEU A 57 39.47 -37.48 -38.65
CA LEU A 57 39.88 -36.50 -39.66
C LEU A 57 41.33 -36.70 -40.17
N GLN A 58 41.93 -37.87 -39.94
CA GLN A 58 43.20 -38.25 -40.58
C GLN A 58 42.90 -38.93 -41.93
N PRO A 59 43.40 -38.41 -43.07
CA PRO A 59 42.99 -38.89 -44.39
C PRO A 59 43.74 -40.17 -44.81
N PRO A 60 43.08 -41.18 -45.41
CA PRO A 60 43.77 -42.17 -46.23
C PRO A 60 44.30 -41.49 -47.50
N ALA A 61 45.48 -41.93 -47.94
CA ALA A 61 46.16 -41.39 -49.11
C ALA A 61 45.30 -41.50 -50.39
N SER A 62 45.30 -40.40 -51.15
CA SER A 62 45.02 -40.28 -52.58
C SER A 62 43.56 -40.06 -53.03
N THR A 63 43.32 -38.86 -53.58
CA THR A 63 42.41 -38.51 -54.70
C THR A 63 40.95 -38.04 -54.51
N GLU A 64 40.49 -37.64 -53.31
CA GLU A 64 39.18 -36.94 -53.12
C GLU A 64 39.27 -35.66 -52.23
N SER A 65 40.44 -35.02 -52.15
CA SER A 65 40.70 -33.96 -51.15
C SER A 65 39.96 -32.64 -51.41
N THR A 66 39.78 -32.24 -52.67
CA THR A 66 39.26 -30.91 -53.04
C THR A 66 37.75 -30.76 -52.84
N ALA A 67 36.98 -31.85 -53.02
CA ALA A 67 35.52 -31.83 -52.87
C ALA A 67 35.08 -31.74 -51.40
N ARG A 68 35.81 -32.42 -50.50
CA ARG A 68 35.53 -32.41 -49.04
C ARG A 68 35.91 -31.08 -48.39
N ASP A 69 37.01 -30.47 -48.82
CA ASP A 69 37.40 -29.12 -48.38
C ASP A 69 36.38 -28.06 -48.81
N GLY A 70 35.84 -28.16 -50.03
CA GLY A 70 34.76 -27.29 -50.51
C GLY A 70 33.47 -27.45 -49.69
N GLN A 71 33.12 -28.68 -49.31
CA GLN A 71 31.98 -28.95 -48.42
C GLN A 71 32.18 -28.41 -47.00
N LEU A 72 33.38 -28.56 -46.43
CA LEU A 72 33.72 -28.03 -45.11
C LEU A 72 33.63 -26.49 -45.11
N GLN A 73 34.14 -25.86 -46.18
CA GLN A 73 34.09 -24.41 -46.34
C GLN A 73 32.65 -23.90 -46.46
N ALA A 74 31.81 -24.57 -47.27
CA ALA A 74 30.39 -24.24 -47.40
C ALA A 74 29.64 -24.36 -46.05
N MET A 75 29.93 -25.40 -45.27
CA MET A 75 29.36 -25.59 -43.93
C MET A 75 29.80 -24.48 -42.96
N VAL A 76 31.06 -24.08 -42.98
CA VAL A 76 31.56 -22.95 -42.17
C VAL A 76 30.88 -21.65 -42.56
N HIS A 77 30.72 -21.36 -43.85
CA HIS A 77 30.00 -20.18 -44.33
C HIS A 77 28.54 -20.16 -43.85
N LEU A 78 27.85 -21.30 -43.87
CA LEU A 78 26.48 -21.43 -43.37
C LEU A 78 26.39 -21.16 -41.86
N ILE A 79 27.35 -21.68 -41.07
CA ILE A 79 27.42 -21.44 -39.62
C ILE A 79 27.65 -19.95 -39.32
N ILE A 80 28.53 -19.29 -40.07
CA ILE A 80 28.80 -17.85 -39.91
C ILE A 80 27.53 -17.05 -40.25
N ALA A 81 26.87 -17.36 -41.36
CA ALA A 81 25.63 -16.70 -41.77
C ALA A 81 24.52 -16.86 -40.73
N ASP A 82 24.31 -18.05 -40.17
CA ASP A 82 23.28 -18.26 -39.14
C ASP A 82 23.63 -17.56 -37.82
N LYS A 83 24.92 -17.53 -37.42
CA LYS A 83 25.36 -16.74 -36.26
C LYS A 83 25.09 -15.25 -36.45
N LEU A 84 25.34 -14.69 -37.63
CA LEU A 84 25.04 -13.29 -37.94
C LEU A 84 23.53 -13.02 -37.90
N ARG A 85 22.73 -13.91 -38.49
CA ARG A 85 21.25 -13.84 -38.44
C ARG A 85 20.72 -13.87 -37.01
N LEU A 86 21.22 -14.78 -36.17
CA LEU A 86 20.83 -14.88 -34.76
C LEU A 86 21.22 -13.64 -33.95
N ARG A 87 22.39 -13.04 -34.22
CA ARG A 87 22.80 -11.77 -33.60
C ARG A 87 21.83 -10.65 -33.95
N GLU A 88 21.44 -10.53 -35.21
CA GLU A 88 20.49 -9.51 -35.63
C GLU A 88 19.10 -9.73 -35.01
N LEU A 89 18.62 -10.97 -34.96
CA LEU A 89 17.37 -11.30 -34.27
C LEU A 89 17.41 -10.93 -32.79
N ARG A 90 18.53 -11.19 -32.09
CA ARG A 90 18.69 -10.78 -30.69
C ARG A 90 18.70 -9.26 -30.55
N ARG A 91 19.39 -8.54 -31.44
CA ARG A 91 19.43 -7.08 -31.47
C ARG A 91 18.03 -6.49 -31.65
N VAL A 92 17.28 -6.95 -32.66
CA VAL A 92 15.89 -6.51 -32.91
C VAL A 92 14.97 -6.82 -31.74
N ARG A 93 15.08 -8.02 -31.14
CA ARG A 93 14.29 -8.38 -29.95
C ARG A 93 14.62 -7.48 -28.76
N GLN A 94 15.90 -7.20 -28.52
CA GLN A 94 16.33 -6.29 -27.45
C GLN A 94 15.83 -4.86 -27.68
N ILE A 95 15.93 -4.33 -28.90
CA ILE A 95 15.39 -3.01 -29.26
C ILE A 95 13.89 -2.97 -28.98
N ARG A 96 13.13 -3.98 -29.45
CA ARG A 96 11.69 -4.06 -29.23
C ARG A 96 11.34 -4.16 -27.75
N TYR A 97 12.10 -4.95 -26.98
CA TYR A 97 11.89 -5.09 -25.54
C TYR A 97 12.15 -3.78 -24.79
N ARG A 98 13.24 -3.07 -25.12
CA ARG A 98 13.57 -1.76 -24.54
C ARG A 98 12.48 -0.74 -24.88
N LYS A 99 12.12 -0.63 -26.16
CA LYS A 99 11.03 0.24 -26.61
C LYS A 99 9.72 -0.06 -25.89
N LYS A 100 9.33 -1.34 -25.75
CA LYS A 100 8.11 -1.72 -25.02
C LYS A 100 8.16 -1.30 -23.55
N LYS A 101 9.33 -1.40 -22.90
CA LYS A 101 9.51 -0.92 -21.53
C LYS A 101 9.42 0.59 -21.43
N ASP A 102 10.05 1.31 -22.36
CA ASP A 102 10.03 2.76 -22.39
C ASP A 102 8.60 3.28 -22.66
N ASP A 103 7.88 2.69 -23.63
CA ASP A 103 6.49 3.01 -23.94
C ASP A 103 5.57 2.80 -22.73
N TYR A 104 5.79 1.72 -21.96
CA TYR A 104 5.03 1.46 -20.73
C TYR A 104 5.33 2.50 -19.63
N ALA A 105 6.61 2.84 -19.44
CA ALA A 105 7.01 3.87 -18.48
C ALA A 105 6.42 5.24 -18.85
N ASN A 106 6.46 5.61 -20.13
CA ASN A 106 5.88 6.85 -20.65
C ASN A 106 4.35 6.87 -20.44
N SER A 107 3.66 5.77 -20.75
CA SER A 107 2.21 5.68 -20.52
C SER A 107 1.84 5.85 -19.05
N LEU A 108 2.65 5.31 -18.13
CA LEU A 108 2.42 5.48 -16.70
C LEU A 108 2.65 6.93 -16.25
N ASP A 109 3.70 7.57 -16.78
CA ASP A 109 4.01 8.97 -16.49
C ASP A 109 2.91 9.92 -16.98
N GLU A 110 2.39 9.70 -18.20
CA GLU A 110 1.24 10.46 -18.71
C GLU A 110 -0.01 10.25 -17.86
N GLY A 111 -0.29 9.02 -17.41
CA GLY A 111 -1.37 8.75 -16.46
C GLY A 111 -1.20 9.51 -15.14
N ASN A 112 0.02 9.55 -14.59
CA ASN A 112 0.31 10.31 -13.37
C ASN A 112 0.14 11.82 -13.57
N LYS A 113 0.58 12.37 -14.71
CA LYS A 113 0.37 13.79 -15.04
C LYS A 113 -1.11 14.12 -15.10
N GLN A 114 -1.90 13.29 -15.78
CA GLN A 114 -3.35 13.46 -15.88
C GLN A 114 -4.02 13.46 -14.50
N LEU A 115 -3.68 12.48 -13.65
CA LEU A 115 -4.22 12.41 -12.28
C LEU A 115 -3.85 13.64 -11.43
N ARG A 116 -2.63 14.17 -11.58
CA ARG A 116 -2.22 15.38 -10.86
C ARG A 116 -3.05 16.59 -11.28
N VAL A 117 -3.31 16.75 -12.57
CA VAL A 117 -4.17 17.81 -13.11
C VAL A 117 -5.60 17.67 -12.59
N GLU A 118 -6.15 16.45 -12.56
CA GLU A 118 -7.49 16.20 -12.04
C GLU A 118 -7.62 16.52 -10.54
N ILE A 119 -6.61 16.14 -9.74
CA ILE A 119 -6.56 16.48 -8.31
C ILE A 119 -6.57 18.00 -8.12
N GLU A 120 -5.78 18.73 -8.91
CA GLU A 120 -5.72 20.19 -8.83
C GLU A 120 -7.06 20.82 -9.22
N GLN A 121 -7.69 20.37 -10.31
CA GLN A 121 -9.01 20.83 -10.74
C GLN A 121 -10.09 20.57 -9.69
N LEU A 122 -10.08 19.40 -9.05
CA LEU A 122 -11.03 19.06 -8.00
C LEU A 122 -10.78 19.90 -6.73
N ALA A 123 -9.51 20.15 -6.39
CA ALA A 123 -9.14 21.03 -5.30
C ALA A 123 -9.61 22.48 -5.56
N ASP A 124 -9.45 22.99 -6.77
CA ASP A 124 -9.95 24.30 -7.19
C ASP A 124 -11.46 24.38 -7.09
N ARG A 125 -12.17 23.40 -7.65
CA ARG A 125 -13.63 23.34 -7.57
C ARG A 125 -14.11 23.33 -6.11
N ARG A 126 -13.43 22.58 -5.24
CA ARG A 126 -13.72 22.58 -3.80
C ARG A 126 -13.48 23.94 -3.17
N ARG A 127 -12.36 24.61 -3.48
CA ARG A 127 -12.06 25.97 -3.00
C ARG A 127 -13.12 26.97 -3.45
N SER A 128 -13.54 26.93 -4.72
CA SER A 128 -14.58 27.80 -5.26
C SER A 128 -15.94 27.58 -4.58
N VAL A 129 -16.34 26.33 -4.36
CA VAL A 129 -17.58 26.02 -3.62
C VAL A 129 -17.51 26.57 -2.20
N LEU A 130 -16.39 26.37 -1.50
CA LEU A 130 -16.22 26.91 -0.14
C LEU A 130 -16.26 28.44 -0.11
N ALA A 131 -15.70 29.13 -1.09
CA ALA A 131 -15.73 30.59 -1.19
C ALA A 131 -17.11 31.15 -1.55
N ALA A 132 -17.92 30.42 -2.31
CA ALA A 132 -19.25 30.83 -2.75
C ALA A 132 -20.34 30.63 -1.69
N VAL A 133 -20.10 29.78 -0.68
CA VAL A 133 -21.02 29.59 0.45
C VAL A 133 -20.85 30.75 1.44
N PRO A 134 -21.91 31.55 1.73
CA PRO A 134 -21.81 32.64 2.69
C PRO A 134 -21.32 32.14 4.04
N ALA A 135 -20.32 32.82 4.62
CA ALA A 135 -19.74 32.54 5.93
C ALA A 135 -20.69 32.87 7.10
N LYS A 136 -21.98 32.48 7.00
CA LYS A 136 -22.78 32.32 8.21
C LYS A 136 -22.21 31.12 8.93
N LYS A 137 -21.72 31.34 10.16
CA LYS A 137 -21.27 30.28 11.08
C LYS A 137 -22.44 29.34 11.36
N SER A 138 -22.70 28.43 10.43
CA SER A 138 -23.65 27.33 10.59
C SER A 138 -23.07 26.37 11.62
N GLY A 139 -23.93 25.75 12.44
CA GLY A 139 -23.50 24.68 13.35
C GLY A 139 -22.70 23.59 12.62
N TRP A 140 -22.98 23.39 11.33
CA TRP A 140 -22.23 22.49 10.45
C TRP A 140 -20.77 22.90 10.26
N SER A 141 -20.53 24.19 9.97
CA SER A 141 -19.17 24.74 9.80
C SER A 141 -18.40 24.64 11.11
N VAL A 142 -19.05 24.96 12.23
CA VAL A 142 -18.44 24.87 13.56
C VAL A 142 -18.08 23.41 13.89
N ALA A 143 -18.96 22.46 13.62
CA ALA A 143 -18.68 21.05 13.85
C ALA A 143 -17.51 20.53 12.99
N VAL A 144 -17.49 20.86 11.70
CA VAL A 144 -16.39 20.47 10.80
C VAL A 144 -15.06 21.05 11.28
N GLU A 145 -15.03 22.32 11.67
CA GLU A 145 -13.82 22.94 12.22
C GLU A 145 -13.41 22.34 13.57
N TYR A 146 -14.37 22.00 14.44
CA TYR A 146 -14.12 21.32 15.69
C TYR A 146 -13.37 19.99 15.46
N PHE A 147 -13.92 19.08 14.64
CA PHE A 147 -13.26 17.80 14.40
C PHE A 147 -11.90 17.95 13.71
N ARG A 148 -11.74 18.94 12.82
CA ARG A 148 -10.44 19.24 12.21
C ARG A 148 -9.40 19.69 13.24
N LEU A 149 -9.78 20.55 14.19
CA LEU A 149 -8.87 21.09 15.20
C LEU A 149 -8.45 20.04 16.25
N PHE A 150 -9.32 19.07 16.54
CA PHE A 150 -9.08 18.03 17.54
C PHE A 150 -8.74 16.66 16.94
N GLN A 151 -8.54 16.56 15.61
CA GLN A 151 -8.27 15.31 14.91
C GLN A 151 -7.14 14.50 15.57
N LEU A 152 -6.02 15.15 15.88
CA LEU A 152 -4.85 14.53 16.51
C LEU A 152 -4.79 14.75 18.03
N GLY A 153 -5.88 15.24 18.62
CA GLY A 153 -5.91 15.71 20.00
C GLY A 153 -5.21 17.07 20.21
N ILE A 154 -4.81 17.32 21.45
CA ILE A 154 -4.00 18.48 21.84
C ILE A 154 -2.54 18.04 21.96
N PRO A 155 -1.61 18.55 21.14
CA PRO A 155 -0.20 18.20 21.25
C PRO A 155 0.42 18.82 22.50
N ASP A 156 1.30 18.08 23.16
CA ASP A 156 2.06 18.60 24.30
C ASP A 156 2.90 19.81 23.88
N THR A 157 2.70 20.92 24.59
CA THR A 157 3.28 22.24 24.30
C THR A 157 4.82 22.28 24.47
N SER A 158 5.46 21.17 24.83
CA SER A 158 6.89 21.08 25.12
C SER A 158 7.79 20.83 23.91
N ALA A 159 7.27 20.30 22.78
CA ALA A 159 8.12 19.83 21.68
C ALA A 159 8.15 20.73 20.43
N SER A 160 7.18 21.63 20.26
CA SER A 160 7.13 22.53 19.11
C SER A 160 6.67 23.89 19.60
N GLY A 161 7.51 24.92 19.44
CA GLY A 161 7.30 26.29 19.96
C GLY A 161 6.10 27.06 19.39
N VAL A 162 5.09 26.37 18.85
CA VAL A 162 3.84 26.92 18.35
C VAL A 162 2.70 26.44 19.25
N SER A 163 2.06 27.39 19.93
CA SER A 163 0.97 27.20 20.90
C SER A 163 -0.32 26.69 20.22
N SER A 164 -0.32 25.43 19.79
CA SER A 164 -1.47 24.77 19.15
C SER A 164 -2.70 24.75 20.08
N SER A 165 -2.45 24.66 21.40
CA SER A 165 -3.44 24.81 22.46
C SER A 165 -4.16 26.18 22.43
N CYS A 166 -3.48 27.27 22.06
CA CYS A 166 -4.08 28.60 22.04
C CYS A 166 -5.15 28.75 20.95
N ALA A 167 -4.91 28.20 19.74
CA ALA A 167 -5.87 28.25 18.65
C ALA A 167 -7.13 27.43 18.94
N GLN A 168 -6.96 26.23 19.50
CA GLN A 168 -8.06 25.35 19.93
C GLN A 168 -8.91 26.01 21.04
N ILE A 169 -8.26 26.59 22.06
CA ILE A 169 -8.97 27.30 23.15
C ILE A 169 -9.71 28.53 22.62
N ALA A 170 -9.07 29.33 21.76
CA ALA A 170 -9.68 30.52 21.17
C ALA A 170 -10.90 30.15 20.32
N PHE A 171 -10.81 29.07 19.54
CA PHE A 171 -11.92 28.54 18.77
C PHE A 171 -13.10 28.12 19.66
N LEU A 172 -12.87 27.34 20.72
CA LEU A 172 -13.93 26.92 21.63
C LEU A 172 -14.60 28.10 22.32
N LYS A 173 -13.83 29.08 22.81
CA LYS A 173 -14.38 30.31 23.41
C LYS A 173 -15.21 31.14 22.43
N ALA A 174 -14.88 31.11 21.15
CA ALA A 174 -15.57 31.88 20.12
C ALA A 174 -16.83 31.18 19.56
N THR A 175 -16.97 29.87 19.78
CA THR A 175 -18.02 29.04 19.16
C THR A 175 -18.97 28.38 20.15
N MET A 176 -18.53 28.15 21.39
CA MET A 176 -19.33 27.47 22.42
C MET A 176 -19.80 28.45 23.50
N ALA A 177 -20.95 28.14 24.11
CA ALA A 177 -21.40 28.84 25.29
C ALA A 177 -20.46 28.57 26.48
N PRO A 178 -20.32 29.50 27.45
CA PRO A 178 -19.45 29.34 28.61
C PRO A 178 -19.78 28.09 29.45
N ASP A 179 -21.03 27.67 29.43
CA ASP A 179 -21.66 26.56 30.17
C ASP A 179 -21.95 25.33 29.27
N VAL A 180 -21.22 25.20 28.17
CA VAL A 180 -21.36 24.04 27.26
C VAL A 180 -21.18 22.72 28.03
N LEU A 181 -22.17 21.83 27.93
CA LEU A 181 -22.07 20.48 28.48
C LEU A 181 -21.24 19.60 27.54
N PHE A 182 -20.25 18.92 28.09
CA PHE A 182 -19.39 18.01 27.36
C PHE A 182 -19.15 16.75 28.19
N ASN A 183 -19.61 15.61 27.67
CA ASN A 183 -19.69 14.35 28.42
C ASN A 183 -20.48 14.54 29.73
N THR A 184 -19.79 14.50 30.87
CA THR A 184 -20.34 14.67 32.22
C THR A 184 -20.02 16.02 32.85
N ASP A 185 -19.22 16.84 32.18
CA ASP A 185 -18.66 18.08 32.71
C ASP A 185 -19.20 19.32 31.98
N CYS A 186 -18.91 20.50 32.54
CA CYS A 186 -19.41 21.78 32.02
C CYS A 186 -18.28 22.76 31.73
N GLY A 187 -18.43 23.45 30.60
CA GLY A 187 -17.62 24.58 30.15
C GLY A 187 -16.44 24.20 29.26
N VAL A 188 -15.87 25.23 28.62
CA VAL A 188 -14.76 25.08 27.66
C VAL A 188 -13.52 24.41 28.27
N LYS A 189 -13.27 24.63 29.57
CA LYS A 189 -12.16 23.99 30.28
C LYS A 189 -12.31 22.47 30.34
N ALA A 190 -13.53 21.97 30.50
CA ALA A 190 -13.80 20.53 30.53
C ALA A 190 -13.53 19.89 29.17
N VAL A 191 -13.97 20.54 28.08
CA VAL A 191 -13.70 20.08 26.70
C VAL A 191 -12.18 19.94 26.48
N ILE A 192 -11.41 20.99 26.78
CA ILE A 192 -9.95 20.99 26.64
C ILE A 192 -9.30 19.93 27.52
N GLY A 193 -9.73 19.80 28.77
CA GLY A 193 -9.22 18.79 29.70
C GLY A 193 -9.40 17.38 29.17
N ASN A 194 -10.58 17.06 28.65
CA ASN A 194 -10.85 15.75 28.05
C ASN A 194 -9.92 15.46 26.87
N TRP A 195 -9.75 16.42 25.96
CA TRP A 195 -8.83 16.24 24.83
C TRP A 195 -7.37 16.10 25.25
N TYR A 196 -6.95 16.83 26.28
CA TYR A 196 -5.63 16.70 26.87
C TYR A 196 -5.40 15.30 27.46
N TYR A 197 -6.37 14.75 28.17
CA TYR A 197 -6.28 13.38 28.70
C TYR A 197 -6.22 12.34 27.58
N ILE A 198 -7.05 12.48 26.55
CA ILE A 198 -7.02 11.58 25.37
C ILE A 198 -5.64 11.59 24.71
N SER A 199 -5.03 12.77 24.51
CA SER A 199 -3.68 12.88 23.97
C SER A 199 -2.62 12.16 24.81
N GLN A 200 -2.77 12.17 26.14
CA GLN A 200 -1.81 11.53 27.03
C GLN A 200 -2.01 10.02 27.15
N TRP A 201 -3.26 9.55 27.07
CA TRP A 201 -3.57 8.13 27.24
C TRP A 201 -3.15 7.29 26.04
N PHE A 202 -3.27 7.82 24.82
CA PHE A 202 -3.03 7.08 23.59
C PHE A 202 -1.76 7.57 22.89
N ALA A 203 -0.84 6.65 22.60
CA ALA A 203 0.41 6.98 21.91
C ALA A 203 0.17 7.52 20.48
N LYS A 204 -0.91 7.06 19.86
CA LYS A 204 -1.41 7.61 18.60
C LYS A 204 -2.93 7.71 18.69
N PHE A 205 -3.43 8.90 18.41
CA PHE A 205 -4.85 9.23 18.38
C PHE A 205 -5.15 9.97 17.07
N ASP A 206 -6.20 9.53 16.38
CA ASP A 206 -6.68 10.16 15.16
C ASP A 206 -8.21 10.04 15.11
N MET A 207 -8.91 11.17 15.02
CA MET A 207 -10.37 11.24 14.93
C MET A 207 -10.79 11.92 13.64
N GLU A 208 -11.42 11.15 12.76
CA GLU A 208 -11.93 11.63 11.49
C GLU A 208 -13.45 11.81 11.53
N LEU A 209 -13.94 12.89 10.94
CA LEU A 209 -15.38 13.11 10.71
C LEU A 209 -15.81 12.34 9.45
N ASP A 210 -16.60 11.28 9.63
CA ASP A 210 -17.13 10.44 8.53
C ASP A 210 -18.38 11.09 7.91
N ALA A 211 -19.29 11.56 8.75
CA ALA A 211 -20.51 12.21 8.30
C ALA A 211 -21.06 13.21 9.31
N LEU A 212 -21.76 14.21 8.80
CA LEU A 212 -22.52 15.16 9.61
C LEU A 212 -23.97 15.12 9.16
N GLY A 213 -24.91 15.12 10.10
CA GLY A 213 -26.33 14.95 9.87
C GLY A 213 -27.16 15.75 10.86
N THR A 214 -28.45 15.92 10.58
CA THR A 214 -29.41 16.45 11.55
C THR A 214 -30.21 15.30 12.15
N GLY A 215 -30.22 15.22 13.47
CA GLY A 215 -31.12 14.37 14.22
C GLY A 215 -32.52 15.00 14.35
N SER A 216 -33.38 14.35 15.14
CA SER A 216 -34.67 14.92 15.54
C SER A 216 -34.48 16.22 16.31
N SER A 217 -35.44 17.15 16.18
CA SER A 217 -35.50 18.37 17.01
C SER A 217 -34.30 19.33 16.87
N GLY A 218 -33.67 19.38 15.69
CA GLY A 218 -32.62 20.36 15.41
C GLY A 218 -31.25 20.01 16.01
N THR A 219 -31.08 18.79 16.53
CA THR A 219 -29.77 18.30 16.98
C THR A 219 -28.84 18.04 15.79
N LEU A 220 -27.60 18.48 15.89
CA LEU A 220 -26.55 18.14 14.93
C LEU A 220 -25.85 16.86 15.39
N VAL A 221 -25.84 15.84 14.54
CA VAL A 221 -25.25 14.52 14.82
C VAL A 221 -24.02 14.33 13.96
N ALA A 222 -22.87 14.17 14.59
CA ALA A 222 -21.61 13.84 13.94
C ALA A 222 -21.31 12.36 14.10
N LYS A 223 -20.97 11.71 13.00
CA LYS A 223 -20.44 10.35 13.00
C LYS A 223 -18.94 10.43 12.76
N THR A 224 -18.16 9.92 13.70
CA THR A 224 -16.71 9.92 13.64
C THR A 224 -16.15 8.50 13.54
N VAL A 225 -14.96 8.38 12.98
CA VAL A 225 -14.12 7.18 13.05
C VAL A 225 -12.90 7.55 13.87
N THR A 226 -12.63 6.79 14.93
CA THR A 226 -11.51 7.06 15.83
C THR A 226 -10.52 5.92 15.79
N SER A 227 -9.29 6.22 15.40
CA SER A 227 -8.18 5.27 15.35
C SER A 227 -7.23 5.55 16.52
N ILE A 228 -7.06 4.54 17.38
CA ILE A 228 -6.20 4.63 18.57
C ILE A 228 -5.15 3.53 18.59
N THR A 229 -3.99 3.84 19.17
CA THR A 229 -2.98 2.83 19.51
C THR A 229 -2.94 2.63 21.01
N ILE A 230 -3.30 1.41 21.44
CA ILE A 230 -3.26 0.98 22.83
C ILE A 230 -1.86 0.48 23.14
N THR A 231 -1.25 1.03 24.18
CA THR A 231 0.08 0.65 24.66
C THR A 231 0.02 0.18 26.11
N GLU A 232 1.10 -0.38 26.63
CA GLU A 232 1.20 -0.70 28.06
C GLU A 232 0.93 0.53 28.95
N HIS A 233 1.39 1.72 28.53
CA HIS A 233 1.09 2.98 29.21
C HIS A 233 -0.43 3.23 29.28
N THR A 234 -1.12 3.06 28.15
CA THR A 234 -2.59 3.18 28.06
C THR A 234 -3.28 2.21 29.01
N ILE A 235 -2.84 0.95 29.05
CA ILE A 235 -3.44 -0.07 29.93
C ILE A 235 -3.23 0.31 31.40
N ARG A 236 -2.00 0.67 31.80
CA ARG A 236 -1.69 1.09 33.19
C ARG A 236 -2.47 2.34 33.62
N LYS A 237 -2.75 3.27 32.70
CA LYS A 237 -3.41 4.56 32.99
C LYS A 237 -4.94 4.50 32.91
N VAL A 238 -5.49 3.91 31.86
CA VAL A 238 -6.94 3.92 31.56
C VAL A 238 -7.62 2.67 32.08
N PHE A 239 -6.91 1.53 32.10
CA PHE A 239 -7.46 0.24 32.51
C PHE A 239 -6.60 -0.41 33.61
N PRO A 240 -6.36 0.27 34.74
CA PRO A 240 -5.44 -0.21 35.78
C PRO A 240 -5.82 -1.60 36.33
N HIS A 241 -7.12 -1.92 36.32
CA HIS A 241 -7.63 -3.23 36.71
C HIS A 241 -7.13 -4.40 35.84
N LEU A 242 -6.73 -4.15 34.57
CA LEU A 242 -6.13 -5.17 33.70
C LEU A 242 -4.67 -5.48 34.06
N THR A 243 -4.05 -4.65 34.90
CA THR A 243 -2.66 -4.83 35.34
C THR A 243 -2.53 -5.45 36.73
N SER A 244 -3.65 -5.66 37.42
CA SER A 244 -3.67 -6.37 38.70
C SER A 244 -3.58 -7.88 38.44
N SER A 245 -2.35 -8.33 38.22
CA SER A 245 -1.96 -9.74 38.32
C SER A 245 -1.24 -9.91 39.66
N GLU A 246 -1.98 -9.88 40.77
CA GLU A 246 -1.50 -10.50 42.00
C GLU A 246 -1.80 -12.01 41.93
N ASP A 247 -1.11 -12.70 41.01
CA ASP A 247 -0.90 -14.14 41.06
C ASP A 247 0.52 -14.42 40.51
N PRO A 248 1.51 -14.72 41.38
CA PRO A 248 2.92 -14.79 41.00
C PRO A 248 3.32 -16.08 40.26
N THR A 249 2.37 -16.82 39.65
CA THR A 249 2.65 -18.15 39.09
C THR A 249 2.44 -18.33 37.59
N CYS A 250 2.07 -17.30 36.81
CA CYS A 250 1.97 -17.48 35.37
C CYS A 250 2.74 -16.43 34.58
N GLY A 251 4.02 -16.71 34.33
CA GLY A 251 4.75 -16.06 33.26
C GLY A 251 4.13 -16.45 31.91
N ALA A 252 3.42 -15.51 31.29
CA ALA A 252 2.95 -15.65 29.92
C ALA A 252 3.27 -14.38 29.13
N ALA A 253 3.93 -14.60 28.01
CA ALA A 253 4.50 -13.61 27.12
C ALA A 253 3.44 -12.71 26.51
N TRP A 254 3.64 -11.39 26.58
CA TRP A 254 2.85 -10.42 25.85
C TRP A 254 3.48 -10.20 24.47
N GLY A 255 2.96 -10.94 23.49
CA GLY A 255 3.23 -10.73 22.07
C GLY A 255 1.92 -10.63 21.31
N ALA A 256 1.47 -9.41 21.04
CA ALA A 256 0.70 -8.99 19.85
C ALA A 256 -0.04 -7.67 20.14
N LEU A 257 0.50 -6.56 19.61
CA LEU A 257 -0.19 -5.26 19.58
C LEU A 257 -1.32 -5.34 18.54
N GLY A 258 -2.57 -5.42 19.02
CA GLY A 258 -3.75 -5.26 18.21
C GLY A 258 -4.09 -3.77 18.03
N VAL A 259 -4.17 -3.31 16.78
CA VAL A 259 -4.83 -2.05 16.45
C VAL A 259 -6.34 -2.31 16.51
N SER A 260 -7.00 -1.84 17.57
CA SER A 260 -8.46 -1.89 17.66
C SER A 260 -9.08 -0.68 16.96
N ARG A 261 -9.99 -0.96 16.04
CA ARG A 261 -10.88 0.01 15.41
C ARG A 261 -12.18 0.03 16.21
N ILE A 262 -12.53 1.17 16.80
CA ILE A 262 -13.81 1.40 17.50
C ILE A 262 -14.71 2.24 16.60
#